data_AF-A0A7N5KJX5-F1
#
_entry.id   AF-A0A7N5KJX5-F1
#
_cell.length_a   1.000
_cell.length_b   1.000
_cell.length_c   1.000
_cell.angle_alpha   90.00
_cell.angle_beta   90.00
_cell.angle_gamma   90.00
#
_symmetry.space_group_name_H-M   'P 1'
#
loop_
_entity.id
_entity.type
_entity.pdbx_description
1 polymer ?
#
loop_
_entity_poly.entity_id
_entity_poly.type
_entity_poly.pdbx_seq_one_letter_code
_entity_poly.pdbx_strand_id
1 'polypeptide(L)'
;MNKLYIGNLGENAVPSDLESIFKNAKIPVSGPFLVKTGYAFVDCPDESWALKAIEALSGKVELHGKLMEVEHSVPKRQRKKMSTGSLESGTYYRVKISGRPVVRWKGELLLP
;
A
#
# COMPACT_ATOMS: atom_id res chain seq x y z
N MET A 1 -11.13 4.33 4.42
CA MET A 1 -10.27 5.47 4.04
C MET A 1 -9.23 4.91 3.10
N ASN A 2 -9.46 5.05 1.79
CA ASN A 2 -8.66 4.41 0.76
C ASN A 2 -7.63 5.41 0.25
N LYS A 3 -6.76 5.87 1.15
CA LYS A 3 -5.73 6.84 0.82
C LYS A 3 -4.49 6.09 0.34
N LEU A 4 -3.79 6.65 -0.63
CA LEU A 4 -2.49 6.19 -1.10
C LEU A 4 -1.42 7.15 -0.61
N TYR A 5 -0.26 6.59 -0.27
CA TYR A 5 0.97 7.29 -0.01
C TYR A 5 1.84 7.23 -1.25
N ILE A 6 2.42 8.35 -1.64
CA ILE A 6 3.33 8.47 -2.77
C ILE A 6 4.65 8.99 -2.22
N GLY A 7 5.62 8.12 -2.03
CA GLY A 7 6.95 8.42 -1.51
C GLY A 7 7.99 8.62 -2.59
N ASN A 8 9.21 8.92 -2.13
CA ASN A 8 10.40 9.12 -2.96
C ASN A 8 10.22 10.21 -4.04
N LEU A 9 9.41 11.23 -3.74
CA LEU A 9 9.22 12.36 -4.63
C LEU A 9 10.40 13.33 -4.54
N GLY A 10 10.75 13.96 -5.66
CA GLY A 10 11.68 15.08 -5.68
C GLY A 10 11.15 16.28 -4.90
N GLU A 11 12.03 17.17 -4.45
CA GLU A 11 11.66 18.40 -3.73
C GLU A 11 10.80 19.36 -4.58
N ASN A 12 10.87 19.22 -5.90
CA ASN A 12 10.11 19.98 -6.88
C ASN A 12 8.78 19.32 -7.28
N ALA A 13 8.40 18.20 -6.65
CA ALA A 13 7.18 17.51 -7.01
C ALA A 13 5.95 18.40 -6.79
N VAL A 14 5.13 18.56 -7.83
CA VAL A 14 3.88 19.32 -7.77
C VAL A 14 2.66 18.41 -7.93
N PRO A 15 1.50 18.77 -7.36
CA PRO A 15 0.28 17.97 -7.45
C PRO A 15 -0.17 17.75 -8.90
N SER A 16 0.00 18.73 -9.80
CA SER A 16 -0.43 18.60 -11.20
C SER A 16 0.31 17.53 -12.00
N ASP A 17 1.58 17.25 -11.67
CA ASP A 17 2.31 16.15 -12.30
C ASP A 17 1.74 14.80 -11.85
N LEU A 18 1.48 14.65 -10.55
CA LEU A 18 0.86 13.45 -10.00
C LEU A 18 -0.54 13.22 -10.59
N GLU A 19 -1.35 14.27 -10.72
CA GLU A 19 -2.66 14.19 -11.37
C GLU A 19 -2.54 13.68 -12.81
N SER A 20 -1.57 14.19 -13.58
CA SER A 20 -1.33 13.78 -14.97
C SER A 20 -0.90 12.31 -15.06
N ILE A 21 -0.07 11.86 -14.13
CA ILE A 21 0.40 10.47 -14.04
C ILE A 21 -0.75 9.50 -13.73
N PHE A 22 -1.57 9.81 -12.72
CA PHE A 22 -2.73 8.99 -12.38
C PHE A 22 -3.77 8.98 -13.50
N LYS A 23 -3.95 10.12 -14.19
CA LYS A 23 -4.83 10.22 -15.36
C LYS A 23 -4.32 9.40 -16.54
N ASN A 24 -3.01 9.38 -16.78
CA ASN A 24 -2.38 8.56 -17.81
C ASN A 24 -2.55 7.05 -17.51
N ALA A 25 -2.38 6.65 -16.25
CA ALA A 25 -2.64 5.30 -15.78
C ALA A 25 -4.14 4.92 -15.75
N LYS A 26 -5.04 5.85 -16.11
CA LYS A 26 -6.51 5.69 -16.09
C LYS A 26 -7.04 5.29 -14.71
N ILE A 27 -6.48 5.87 -13.66
CA ILE A 27 -6.84 5.57 -12.28
C ILE A 27 -7.72 6.69 -11.75
N PRO A 28 -8.98 6.40 -11.36
CA PRO A 28 -9.83 7.39 -10.74
C PRO A 28 -9.36 7.67 -9.32
N VAL A 29 -9.30 8.96 -8.98
CA VAL A 29 -9.00 9.46 -7.63
C VAL A 29 -10.21 10.24 -7.12
N SER A 30 -10.50 10.11 -5.83
CA SER A 30 -11.69 10.67 -5.16
C SER A 30 -11.40 12.01 -4.45
N GLY A 31 -10.22 12.60 -4.65
CA GLY A 31 -9.83 13.85 -4.01
C GLY A 31 -8.52 14.44 -4.57
N PRO A 32 -8.16 15.66 -4.14
CA PRO A 32 -6.93 16.33 -4.57
C PRO A 32 -5.67 15.67 -3.99
N PHE A 33 -4.55 15.83 -4.69
CA PHE A 33 -3.25 15.36 -4.22
C PHE A 33 -2.70 16.29 -3.13
N LEU A 34 -2.47 15.73 -1.95
CA LEU A 34 -1.84 16.42 -0.83
C LEU A 34 -0.32 16.20 -0.90
N VAL A 35 0.37 17.12 -1.57
CA VAL A 35 1.84 17.07 -1.70
C VAL A 35 2.53 17.71 -0.50
N LYS A 36 3.57 17.06 -0.01
CA LYS A 36 4.50 17.51 1.03
C LYS A 36 5.94 17.36 0.53
N THR A 37 6.89 17.86 1.31
CA THR A 37 8.32 17.75 1.02
C THR A 37 8.77 16.28 1.00
N GLY A 38 8.94 15.73 -0.21
CA GLY A 38 9.42 14.37 -0.45
C GLY A 38 8.36 13.28 -0.55
N TYR A 39 7.07 13.61 -0.38
CA TYR A 39 5.97 12.65 -0.47
C TYR A 39 4.61 13.31 -0.67
N ALA A 40 3.63 12.56 -1.15
CA ALA A 40 2.26 13.02 -1.36
C ALA A 40 1.23 11.99 -0.90
N PHE A 41 -0.02 12.42 -0.80
CA PHE A 41 -1.17 11.54 -0.57
C PHE A 41 -2.28 11.81 -1.55
N VAL A 42 -3.03 10.77 -1.90
CA VAL A 42 -4.25 10.89 -2.70
C VAL A 42 -5.33 9.95 -2.17
N ASP A 43 -6.58 10.37 -2.23
CA ASP A 43 -7.72 9.50 -1.90
C ASP A 43 -8.20 8.77 -3.17
N CYS A 44 -8.39 7.46 -3.07
CA CYS A 44 -9.00 6.62 -4.10
C CYS A 44 -10.45 6.25 -3.72
N PRO A 45 -11.32 5.99 -4.70
CA PRO A 45 -12.68 5.54 -4.43
C PRO A 45 -12.68 4.12 -3.83
N ASP A 46 -11.90 3.20 -4.40
CA ASP A 46 -11.87 1.79 -3.99
C ASP A 46 -10.44 1.27 -3.73
N GLU A 47 -10.35 0.19 -2.95
CA GLU A 47 -9.09 -0.50 -2.67
C GLU A 47 -8.50 -1.16 -3.92
N SER A 48 -9.33 -1.72 -4.80
CA SER A 48 -8.84 -2.30 -6.07
C SER A 48 -8.19 -1.27 -6.99
N TRP A 49 -8.69 -0.03 -6.99
CA TRP A 49 -8.06 1.07 -7.74
C TRP A 49 -6.75 1.51 -7.08
N ALA A 50 -6.70 1.50 -5.76
CA ALA A 50 -5.49 1.79 -5.02
C ALA A 50 -4.39 0.74 -5.30
N LEU A 51 -4.72 -0.55 -5.30
CA LEU A 51 -3.78 -1.63 -5.68
C LEU A 51 -3.30 -1.48 -7.12
N LYS A 52 -4.21 -1.21 -8.07
CA LYS A 52 -3.83 -0.90 -9.45
C LYS A 52 -2.88 0.29 -9.55
N ALA A 53 -3.07 1.32 -8.75
CA ALA A 53 -2.18 2.48 -8.73
C ALA A 53 -0.79 2.12 -8.26
N ILE A 54 -0.70 1.31 -7.21
CA ILE A 54 0.57 0.79 -6.72
C ILE A 54 1.26 -0.01 -7.82
N GLU A 55 0.59 -0.97 -8.43
CA GLU A 55 1.19 -1.82 -9.47
C GLU A 55 1.53 -1.07 -10.77
N ALA A 56 0.77 -0.02 -11.11
CA ALA A 56 0.96 0.75 -12.34
C ALA A 56 2.00 1.87 -12.20
N LEU A 57 2.11 2.47 -11.01
CA LEU A 57 2.91 3.69 -10.80
C LEU A 57 4.16 3.42 -9.96
N SER A 58 4.05 2.58 -8.92
CA SER A 58 5.15 2.27 -8.02
C SER A 58 6.26 1.57 -8.79
N GLY A 59 7.48 2.07 -8.70
CA GLY A 59 8.60 1.44 -9.37
C GLY A 59 8.62 1.61 -10.90
N LYS A 60 7.70 2.41 -11.47
CA LYS A 60 7.56 2.57 -12.93
C LYS A 60 7.62 4.02 -13.40
N VAL A 61 7.28 4.96 -12.53
CA VAL A 61 7.28 6.39 -12.90
C VAL A 61 8.43 7.10 -12.21
N GLU A 62 9.23 7.81 -12.98
CA GLU A 62 10.29 8.66 -12.46
C GLU A 62 9.86 10.12 -12.47
N LEU A 63 9.94 10.76 -11.31
CA LEU A 63 9.62 12.17 -11.14
C LEU A 63 10.90 12.91 -10.69
N HIS A 64 11.37 13.84 -11.52
CA HIS A 64 12.62 14.60 -11.29
C HIS A 64 13.86 13.72 -11.02
N GLY A 65 13.98 12.59 -11.76
CA GLY A 65 15.12 11.68 -11.62
C GLY A 65 15.10 10.80 -10.37
N LYS A 66 13.96 10.73 -9.67
CA LYS A 66 13.71 9.74 -8.62
C LYS A 66 12.50 8.89 -8.99
N LEU A 67 12.62 7.61 -8.69
CA LEU A 67 11.57 6.62 -8.93
C LEU A 67 10.49 6.77 -7.86
N MET A 68 9.28 7.16 -8.25
CA MET A 68 8.21 7.32 -7.30
C MET A 68 7.76 5.96 -6.76
N GLU A 69 7.43 5.96 -5.48
CA GLU A 69 6.95 4.76 -4.79
C GLU A 69 5.53 5.00 -4.34
N VAL A 70 4.61 4.14 -4.75
CA VAL A 70 3.19 4.26 -4.38
C VAL A 70 2.85 3.10 -3.47
N GLU A 71 2.23 3.40 -2.32
CA GLU A 71 1.84 2.41 -1.30
C GLU A 71 0.47 2.72 -0.71
N HIS A 72 -0.15 1.73 -0.07
CA HIS A 72 -1.37 1.95 0.70
C HIS A 72 -1.11 2.86 1.90
N SER A 73 -1.87 3.95 2.01
CA SER A 73 -1.83 4.79 3.21
C SER A 73 -2.50 4.04 4.35
N VAL A 74 -1.70 3.63 5.32
CA VAL A 74 -2.18 2.97 6.52
C VAL A 74 -2.66 4.02 7.53
N PRO A 75 -3.97 4.11 7.84
CA PRO A 75 -4.37 4.89 9.01
C PRO A 75 -3.77 4.23 10.26
N LYS A 76 -3.14 5.03 11.13
CA LYS A 76 -2.46 4.60 12.38
C LYS A 76 -3.41 3.96 13.42
N ARG A 77 -4.66 3.63 13.05
CA ARG A 77 -5.73 3.23 13.95
C ARG A 77 -6.66 2.17 13.36
N GLN A 78 -6.10 1.10 12.83
CA GLN A 78 -6.63 -0.25 13.03
C GLN A 78 -5.71 -1.24 12.33
N ARG A 79 -4.74 -1.75 13.09
CA ARG A 79 -4.44 -3.18 13.02
C ARG A 79 -5.72 -3.89 13.45
N LYS A 80 -6.76 -3.90 12.60
CA LYS A 80 -7.87 -4.83 12.77
C LYS A 80 -7.20 -6.19 12.68
N LYS A 81 -7.08 -6.82 13.85
CA LYS A 81 -7.20 -8.25 14.02
C LYS A 81 -8.02 -8.79 12.85
N MET A 82 -7.38 -9.62 12.03
CA MET A 82 -7.99 -10.47 10.99
C MET A 82 -9.50 -10.60 11.22
N SER A 83 -10.28 -9.84 10.46
CA SER A 83 -11.69 -10.12 10.31
C SER A 83 -11.79 -10.90 9.01
N THR A 84 -11.76 -12.22 9.15
CA THR A 84 -12.66 -13.13 8.41
C THR A 84 -13.07 -12.62 7.03
N GLY A 85 -12.16 -12.74 6.07
CA GLY A 85 -12.45 -12.81 4.65
C GLY A 85 -11.98 -14.18 4.20
N SER A 86 -12.92 -15.00 3.73
CA SER A 86 -12.73 -16.38 3.31
C SER A 86 -11.61 -16.50 2.26
N LEU A 87 -10.41 -16.87 2.68
CA LEU A 87 -9.42 -17.54 1.85
C LEU A 87 -9.02 -18.81 2.60
N GLU A 88 -9.63 -19.90 2.17
CA GLU A 88 -9.26 -21.30 2.38
C GLU A 88 -8.31 -21.57 3.57
N SER A 89 -8.93 -21.87 4.71
CA SER A 89 -8.41 -22.71 5.79
C SER A 89 -6.92 -22.58 6.12
N GLY A 90 -6.54 -21.56 6.89
CA GLY A 90 -5.18 -21.50 7.42
C GLY A 90 -5.03 -20.66 8.68
N THR A 91 -5.34 -21.24 9.85
CA THR A 91 -4.97 -20.60 11.13
C THR A 91 -3.45 -20.59 11.27
N TYR A 92 -2.81 -19.43 11.46
CA TYR A 92 -1.38 -19.32 11.82
C TYR A 92 -1.26 -18.93 13.30
N TYR A 93 -0.32 -19.51 14.03
CA TYR A 93 0.02 -19.16 15.41
C TYR A 93 1.44 -18.61 15.51
N ARG A 94 1.69 -17.77 16.52
CA ARG A 94 3.01 -17.17 16.77
C ARG A 94 3.64 -17.90 17.95
N VAL A 95 4.75 -18.59 17.71
CA VAL A 95 5.55 -19.25 18.75
C VAL A 95 6.85 -18.49 18.97
N LYS A 96 7.36 -18.50 20.19
CA LYS A 96 8.73 -18.05 20.47
C LYS A 96 9.61 -19.29 20.55
N ILE A 97 10.54 -19.42 19.61
CA ILE A 97 11.59 -20.44 19.65
C ILE A 97 12.89 -19.68 19.91
N SER A 98 13.65 -20.10 20.94
CA SER A 98 14.95 -19.49 21.31
C SER A 98 14.94 -17.95 21.41
N GLY A 99 13.86 -17.37 21.93
CA GLY A 99 13.70 -15.92 22.09
C GLY A 99 13.35 -15.16 20.79
N ARG A 100 13.30 -15.83 19.64
CA ARG A 100 12.87 -15.24 18.37
C ARG A 100 11.41 -15.57 18.06
N PRO A 101 10.57 -14.57 17.71
CA PRO A 101 9.18 -14.83 17.33
C PRO A 101 9.11 -15.42 15.91
N VAL A 102 8.58 -16.63 15.81
CA VAL A 102 8.35 -17.36 14.56
C VAL A 102 6.85 -17.49 14.33
N VAL A 103 6.38 -17.25 13.10
CA VAL A 103 5.00 -17.48 12.68
C VAL A 103 4.93 -18.89 12.07
N ARG A 104 4.05 -19.74 12.57
CA ARG A 104 3.85 -21.13 12.12
C ARG A 104 2.40 -21.31 11.69
N TRP A 105 2.18 -22.14 10.67
CA TRP A 105 0.85 -22.51 10.21
C TRP A 105 0.28 -23.67 11.06
N LYS A 106 -0.97 -23.59 11.49
CA LYS A 106 -1.60 -24.57 12.40
C LYS A 106 -1.84 -25.93 11.75
N GLY A 107 -1.92 -26.01 10.43
CA GLY A 107 -2.02 -27.31 9.76
C GLY A 107 -0.68 -28.04 9.62
N GLU A 108 0.44 -27.45 10.07
CA GLU A 108 1.75 -28.12 10.15
C GLU A 108 1.92 -28.92 11.47
N LEU A 109 0.82 -29.15 12.20
CA LEU A 109 0.77 -30.00 13.40
C LEU A 109 -0.02 -31.30 13.19
N LEU A 110 -0.43 -31.59 11.95
CA LEU A 110 -1.16 -32.81 11.58
C LEU A 110 -0.46 -33.51 10.43
N LEU A 111 0.81 -33.86 10.64
CA LEU A 111 1.39 -35.04 10.01
C LEU A 111 2.07 -35.84 11.13
N PRO A 112 1.78 -37.16 11.24
CA PRO A 112 2.35 -38.02 12.28
C PRO A 112 3.87 -38.14 12.17
#